data_AF-A0A0W0G6J9-F1
#
_entry.id   AF-A0A0W0G6J9-F1
#
_cell.length_a   1.000
_cell.length_b   1.000
_cell.length_c   1.000
_cell.angle_alpha   90.00
_cell.angle_beta   90.00
_cell.angle_gamma   90.00
#
_symmetry.space_group_name_H-M   'P 1'
#
loop_
_entity.id
_entity.type
_entity.pdbx_description
1 polymer ?
#
loop_
_entity_poly.entity_id
_entity_poly.type
_entity_poly.pdbx_seq_one_letter_code
_entity_poly.pdbx_strand_id
1 'polypeptide(L)'
;MDTFAINLWQPDARIAMNNLWIDPKTGALCQGPQIRIPGFNSWKLWGSTSNSMPNNHFPALSIQTYRDTSATFDYLTKTVSTLNIIRGIAGCYRPYMEKVAEKKAISILKTHPGAIYHEHSQQIIARLPATARDRLHYYLKRADVGSNAMRKSLVVMTDGSVQFTVTPMDIKHAKDMLLQYSISQFTTLAKSWITQVHSVFSQLQIHKDKWNEYYMHRGLELNFKCKRHHSRPQENTDLTSSGALVYLFIQPIPQPSDNEEILRSWAESTKYFWSFDSSGKEKMSQAMQVSLGLPSFTFTIDVNYLDWDQSAYEAIKMLHDYYHFDSTTTALADSVGCPILEVVGDDDWFEELDAPETLPKTKLTGLKHIWKKMGQKMQLNQRSKKKGIQK
;
A
#
# COMPACT_ATOMS: atom_id res chain seq x y z
N MET A 1 43.90 -13.81 -11.57
CA MET A 1 43.15 -13.11 -10.50
C MET A 1 41.70 -13.28 -10.84
N ASP A 2 41.08 -14.23 -10.15
CA ASP A 2 39.86 -14.89 -10.57
C ASP A 2 38.65 -13.98 -10.45
N THR A 3 37.90 -13.94 -11.52
CA THR A 3 36.66 -13.21 -11.70
C THR A 3 35.59 -13.81 -10.78
N PHE A 4 35.28 -13.13 -9.66
CA PHE A 4 34.16 -13.47 -8.78
C PHE A 4 32.81 -13.14 -9.47
N ALA A 5 32.46 -13.87 -10.52
CA ALA A 5 31.13 -13.83 -11.14
C ALA A 5 30.17 -14.89 -10.56
N ILE A 6 30.65 -15.71 -9.63
CA ILE A 6 29.95 -16.93 -9.20
C ILE A 6 29.31 -16.66 -7.84
N ASN A 7 27.97 -16.46 -7.83
CA ASN A 7 27.01 -16.79 -6.75
C ASN A 7 25.81 -15.83 -6.64
N LEU A 8 25.71 -14.77 -7.46
CA LEU A 8 24.53 -13.88 -7.42
C LEU A 8 23.22 -14.54 -7.92
N TRP A 9 23.34 -15.63 -8.66
CA TRP A 9 22.24 -16.27 -9.39
C TRP A 9 22.04 -17.74 -9.00
N GLN A 10 22.37 -18.08 -7.75
CA GLN A 10 21.97 -19.39 -7.24
C GLN A 10 20.43 -19.40 -7.08
N PRO A 11 19.73 -20.43 -7.58
CA PRO A 11 18.30 -20.61 -7.35
C PRO A 11 18.02 -20.55 -5.85
N ASP A 12 16.98 -19.83 -5.46
CA ASP A 12 16.54 -19.63 -4.06
C ASP A 12 17.53 -18.91 -3.13
N ALA A 13 18.69 -18.46 -3.62
CA ALA A 13 19.59 -17.64 -2.84
C ALA A 13 18.96 -16.28 -2.56
N ARG A 14 18.99 -15.88 -1.30
CA ARG A 14 18.49 -14.58 -0.85
C ARG A 14 19.64 -13.64 -0.64
N ILE A 15 19.79 -12.66 -1.53
CA ILE A 15 20.84 -11.67 -1.41
C ILE A 15 20.25 -10.45 -0.74
N ALA A 16 20.79 -10.13 0.44
CA ALA A 16 20.38 -8.94 1.15
C ALA A 16 20.84 -7.70 0.35
N MET A 17 19.93 -6.75 0.12
CA MET A 17 20.21 -5.62 -0.77
C MET A 17 21.33 -4.72 -0.25
N ASN A 18 21.57 -4.73 1.06
CA ASN A 18 22.70 -4.06 1.72
C ASN A 18 24.07 -4.68 1.45
N ASN A 19 24.12 -5.86 0.80
CA ASN A 19 25.36 -6.50 0.38
C ASN A 19 25.60 -6.32 -1.12
N LEU A 20 24.72 -5.60 -1.84
CA LEU A 20 24.84 -5.40 -3.28
C LEU A 20 25.61 -4.13 -3.60
N TRP A 21 26.54 -4.26 -4.53
CA TRP A 21 27.42 -3.19 -5.00
C TRP A 21 27.48 -3.19 -6.52
N ILE A 22 27.83 -2.06 -7.09
CA ILE A 22 28.18 -1.94 -8.51
C ILE A 22 29.70 -1.86 -8.58
N ASP A 23 30.33 -2.80 -9.29
CA ASP A 23 31.75 -2.72 -9.59
C ASP A 23 32.00 -1.45 -10.45
N PRO A 24 32.77 -0.48 -9.97
CA PRO A 24 32.96 0.79 -10.69
C PRO A 24 33.71 0.63 -12.01
N LYS A 25 34.48 -0.45 -12.21
CA LYS A 25 35.24 -0.71 -13.44
C LYS A 25 34.39 -1.42 -14.49
N THR A 26 33.59 -2.40 -14.06
CA THR A 26 32.85 -3.27 -14.99
C THR A 26 31.37 -2.92 -15.08
N GLY A 27 30.84 -2.12 -14.14
CA GLY A 27 29.42 -1.85 -14.01
C GLY A 27 28.60 -3.02 -13.47
N ALA A 28 29.24 -4.17 -13.22
CA ALA A 28 28.54 -5.39 -12.86
C ALA A 28 28.01 -5.30 -11.42
N LEU A 29 26.82 -5.86 -11.20
CA LEU A 29 26.30 -6.05 -9.86
C LEU A 29 27.11 -7.15 -9.16
N CYS A 30 27.72 -6.83 -8.03
CA CYS A 30 28.55 -7.73 -7.24
C CYS A 30 28.10 -7.75 -5.77
N GLN A 31 28.53 -8.76 -5.03
CA GLN A 31 28.42 -8.75 -3.57
C GLN A 31 29.63 -8.05 -2.96
N GLY A 32 29.39 -7.22 -1.96
CA GLY A 32 30.43 -6.47 -1.26
C GLY A 32 30.09 -6.24 0.21
N PRO A 33 30.88 -5.41 0.91
CA PRO A 33 30.73 -5.20 2.35
C PRO A 33 29.33 -4.68 2.70
N GLN A 34 28.77 -5.18 3.80
CA GLN A 34 27.43 -4.81 4.21
C GLN A 34 27.34 -3.33 4.59
N ILE A 35 26.44 -2.58 3.96
CA ILE A 35 26.14 -1.18 4.33
C ILE A 35 24.81 -1.07 5.06
N ARG A 36 24.73 -0.19 6.06
CA ARG A 36 23.45 0.11 6.71
C ARG A 36 22.68 1.09 5.82
N ILE A 37 21.69 0.59 5.09
CA ILE A 37 20.73 1.44 4.37
C ILE A 37 19.45 1.50 5.21
N PRO A 38 19.13 2.64 5.86
CA PRO A 38 17.88 2.81 6.58
C PRO A 38 16.67 2.46 5.69
N GLY A 39 15.72 1.69 6.19
CA GLY A 39 14.50 1.28 5.45
C GLY A 39 14.65 0.05 4.53
N PHE A 40 15.86 -0.31 4.10
CA PHE A 40 16.09 -1.44 3.17
C PHE A 40 16.75 -2.67 3.80
N ASN A 41 17.00 -2.66 5.12
CA ASN A 41 17.65 -3.75 5.84
C ASN A 41 16.95 -5.12 5.70
N SER A 42 15.66 -5.14 5.36
CA SER A 42 14.87 -6.36 5.18
C SER A 42 14.67 -6.76 3.72
N TRP A 43 15.08 -5.93 2.75
CA TRP A 43 14.90 -6.21 1.34
C TRP A 43 15.92 -7.23 0.88
N LYS A 44 15.40 -8.36 0.40
CA LYS A 44 16.19 -9.45 -0.16
C LYS A 44 15.81 -9.58 -1.62
N LEU A 45 16.80 -9.46 -2.49
CA LEU A 45 16.66 -9.89 -3.87
C LEU A 45 16.62 -11.41 -3.88
N TRP A 46 15.57 -11.94 -4.49
CA TRP A 46 15.46 -13.35 -4.77
C TRP A 46 16.28 -13.63 -6.02
N GLY A 47 17.28 -14.52 -5.90
CA GLY A 47 17.94 -15.08 -7.06
C GLY A 47 16.88 -15.68 -7.99
N SER A 48 17.00 -15.39 -9.29
CA SER A 48 16.14 -16.01 -10.29
C SER A 48 16.24 -17.53 -10.14
N THR A 49 15.11 -18.24 -10.20
CA THR A 49 15.07 -19.71 -10.24
C THR A 49 15.64 -20.26 -11.54
N SER A 50 15.97 -19.40 -12.51
CA SER A 50 16.58 -19.80 -13.75
C SER A 50 18.10 -19.90 -13.61
N ASN A 51 18.63 -21.11 -13.83
CA ASN A 51 20.07 -21.35 -14.05
C ASN A 51 20.59 -20.70 -15.34
N SER A 52 19.73 -20.06 -16.14
CA SER A 52 20.22 -19.14 -17.15
C SER A 52 20.88 -17.96 -16.43
N MET A 53 22.21 -17.92 -16.44
CA MET A 53 22.90 -16.64 -16.46
C MET A 53 22.08 -15.71 -17.37
N PRO A 54 21.76 -14.46 -16.98
CA PRO A 54 21.25 -13.54 -17.96
C PRO A 54 22.26 -13.58 -19.09
N ASN A 55 21.87 -14.16 -20.23
CA ASN A 55 22.64 -14.04 -21.46
C ASN A 55 23.00 -12.55 -21.53
N ASN A 56 24.19 -12.22 -22.02
CA ASN A 56 24.76 -10.86 -22.10
C ASN A 56 23.86 -9.77 -22.77
N HIS A 57 22.56 -10.03 -22.95
CA HIS A 57 21.44 -9.16 -23.32
C HIS A 57 21.32 -7.87 -22.50
N PHE A 58 21.93 -7.78 -21.33
CA PHE A 58 21.99 -6.54 -20.53
C PHE A 58 23.44 -6.20 -20.20
N PRO A 59 24.20 -5.57 -21.13
CA PRO A 59 25.57 -5.20 -20.85
C PRO A 59 25.61 -4.23 -19.67
N ALA A 60 26.42 -4.58 -18.68
CA ALA A 60 26.59 -3.76 -17.48
C ALA A 60 27.03 -2.33 -17.87
N LEU A 61 26.35 -1.33 -17.30
CA LEU A 61 26.64 0.07 -17.54
C LEU A 61 27.72 0.56 -16.59
N SER A 62 28.62 1.43 -17.07
CA SER A 62 29.59 2.08 -16.19
C SER A 62 28.88 2.91 -15.12
N ILE A 63 29.51 3.08 -13.95
CA ILE A 63 28.96 3.92 -12.88
C ILE A 63 28.73 5.37 -13.34
N GLN A 64 29.52 5.85 -14.30
CA GLN A 64 29.35 7.18 -14.88
C GLN A 64 28.09 7.27 -15.75
N THR A 65 27.73 6.19 -16.45
CA THR A 65 26.50 6.12 -17.24
C THR A 65 25.27 6.21 -16.36
N TYR A 66 25.27 5.58 -15.18
CA TYR A 66 24.17 5.69 -14.21
C TYR A 66 23.97 7.11 -13.65
N ARG A 67 24.96 8.00 -13.76
CA ARG A 67 24.84 9.42 -13.38
C ARG A 67 24.23 10.28 -14.48
N ASP A 68 24.20 9.78 -15.72
CA ASP A 68 23.59 10.44 -16.86
C ASP A 68 22.18 9.85 -17.08
N THR A 69 21.17 10.64 -16.72
CA THR A 69 19.76 10.26 -16.83
C THR A 69 19.38 9.93 -18.27
N SER A 70 19.88 10.69 -19.25
CA SER A 70 19.58 10.46 -20.66
C SER A 70 20.21 9.17 -21.16
N ALA A 71 21.50 8.95 -20.85
CA ALA A 71 22.18 7.72 -21.26
C ALA A 71 21.58 6.47 -20.59
N THR A 72 21.19 6.59 -19.32
CA THR A 72 20.49 5.51 -18.60
C THR A 72 19.13 5.22 -19.21
N PHE A 73 18.36 6.27 -19.52
CA PHE A 73 17.04 6.12 -20.15
C PHE A 73 17.14 5.49 -21.54
N ASP A 74 18.08 5.93 -22.38
CA ASP A 74 18.34 5.36 -23.71
C ASP A 74 18.75 3.88 -23.64
N TYR A 75 19.54 3.51 -22.63
CA TYR A 75 19.87 2.11 -22.40
C TYR A 75 18.63 1.29 -22.02
N LEU A 76 17.81 1.81 -21.10
CA LEU A 76 16.61 1.11 -20.65
C LEU A 76 15.61 0.89 -21.79
N THR A 77 15.33 1.92 -22.60
CA THR A 77 14.39 1.80 -23.72
C THR A 77 14.84 0.82 -24.80
N LYS A 78 16.15 0.60 -24.94
CA LYS A 78 16.74 -0.39 -25.88
C LYS A 78 16.79 -1.81 -25.33
N THR A 79 16.75 -1.99 -24.01
CA THR A 79 17.05 -3.29 -23.38
C THR A 79 15.83 -3.92 -22.70
N VAL A 80 14.93 -3.12 -22.13
CA VAL A 80 13.74 -3.62 -21.43
C VAL A 80 12.45 -3.14 -22.11
N SER A 81 11.38 -3.92 -21.97
CA SER A 81 10.07 -3.52 -22.48
C SER A 81 9.53 -2.27 -21.76
N THR A 82 8.75 -1.47 -22.47
CA THR A 82 8.07 -0.28 -21.94
C THR A 82 7.31 -0.57 -20.65
N LEU A 83 6.59 -1.70 -20.61
CA LEU A 83 5.85 -2.13 -19.43
C LEU A 83 6.75 -2.37 -18.21
N ASN A 84 7.97 -2.88 -18.40
CA ASN A 84 8.93 -3.08 -17.33
C ASN A 84 9.54 -1.77 -16.85
N ILE A 85 9.78 -0.80 -17.75
CA ILE A 85 10.20 0.57 -17.38
C ILE A 85 9.12 1.21 -16.52
N ILE A 86 7.86 1.20 -16.98
CA ILE A 86 6.71 1.74 -16.24
C ILE A 86 6.56 1.06 -14.88
N ARG A 87 6.69 -0.27 -14.82
CA ARG A 87 6.65 -1.02 -13.56
C ARG A 87 7.76 -0.58 -12.60
N GLY A 88 8.96 -0.30 -13.12
CA GLY A 88 10.08 0.24 -12.36
C GLY A 88 9.74 1.60 -11.76
N ILE A 89 9.32 2.56 -12.60
CA ILE A 89 8.95 3.92 -12.19
C ILE A 89 7.78 3.88 -11.17
N ALA A 90 6.75 3.10 -11.45
CA ALA A 90 5.62 2.91 -10.53
C ALA A 90 6.04 2.26 -9.20
N GLY A 91 7.12 1.49 -9.17
CA GLY A 91 7.70 0.91 -7.96
C GLY A 91 8.58 1.87 -7.15
N CYS A 92 8.95 3.04 -7.69
CA CYS A 92 9.77 4.06 -7.02
C CYS A 92 8.99 4.94 -6.03
N TYR A 93 7.87 4.45 -5.51
CA TYR A 93 7.10 5.17 -4.49
C TYR A 93 7.87 5.26 -3.16
N ARG A 94 7.53 6.26 -2.35
CA ARG A 94 7.96 6.38 -0.96
C ARG A 94 6.84 5.89 -0.05
N PRO A 95 7.02 4.79 0.68
CA PRO A 95 6.03 4.34 1.64
C PRO A 95 6.15 5.16 2.93
N TYR A 96 5.02 5.59 3.47
CA TYR A 96 4.94 6.06 4.84
C TYR A 96 3.72 5.46 5.55
N MET A 97 3.79 5.44 6.88
CA MET A 97 2.76 4.85 7.73
C MET A 97 2.24 5.89 8.71
N GLU A 98 0.94 5.89 8.95
CA GLU A 98 0.31 6.70 9.99
C GLU A 98 -0.49 5.81 10.92
N LYS A 99 -0.25 5.96 12.22
CA LYS A 99 -1.10 5.35 13.24
C LYS A 99 -2.42 6.09 13.31
N VAL A 100 -3.53 5.41 13.08
CA VAL A 100 -4.85 6.03 13.01
C VAL A 100 -5.81 5.47 14.08
N ALA A 101 -6.78 6.29 14.47
CA ALA A 101 -7.91 5.83 15.25
C ALA A 101 -8.81 4.91 14.41
N GLU A 102 -9.51 3.98 15.05
CA GLU A 102 -10.33 2.96 14.39
C GLU A 102 -11.41 3.56 13.47
N LYS A 103 -12.06 4.65 13.89
CA LYS A 103 -13.04 5.37 13.06
C LYS A 103 -12.43 5.92 11.77
N LYS A 104 -11.20 6.45 11.85
CA LYS A 104 -10.47 6.95 10.67
C LYS A 104 -10.03 5.77 9.78
N ALA A 105 -9.57 4.67 10.36
CA ALA A 105 -9.23 3.46 9.61
C ALA A 105 -10.42 2.93 8.81
N ILE A 106 -11.62 2.93 9.38
CA ILE A 106 -12.86 2.50 8.71
C ILE A 106 -13.22 3.40 7.53
N SER A 107 -13.17 4.72 7.74
CA SER A 107 -13.38 5.67 6.66
C SER A 107 -12.40 5.42 5.51
N ILE A 108 -11.12 5.20 5.83
CA ILE A 108 -10.08 4.89 4.84
C ILE A 108 -10.36 3.56 4.12
N LEU A 109 -10.69 2.50 4.85
CA LEU A 109 -11.01 1.19 4.27
C LEU A 109 -12.16 1.25 3.27
N LYS A 110 -13.15 2.11 3.53
CA LYS A 110 -14.33 2.24 2.68
C LYS A 110 -14.10 3.16 1.48
N THR A 111 -13.63 4.38 1.72
CA THR A 111 -13.62 5.43 0.68
C THR A 111 -12.31 5.50 -0.08
N HIS A 112 -11.20 5.06 0.53
CA HIS A 112 -9.87 5.27 -0.05
C HIS A 112 -9.39 4.27 -1.13
N PRO A 113 -9.92 3.03 -1.23
CA PRO A 113 -9.46 2.07 -2.24
C PRO A 113 -9.57 2.58 -3.68
N GLY A 114 -8.55 2.28 -4.48
CA GLY A 114 -8.64 2.49 -5.92
C GLY A 114 -8.50 3.93 -6.38
N ALA A 115 -7.97 4.83 -5.55
CA ALA A 115 -7.92 6.27 -5.84
C ALA A 115 -6.60 6.95 -5.43
N ILE A 116 -6.41 8.15 -5.98
CA ILE A 116 -5.29 9.07 -5.75
C ILE A 116 -5.82 10.30 -5.03
N TYR A 117 -5.13 10.67 -3.96
CA TYR A 117 -5.55 11.67 -3.00
C TYR A 117 -4.59 12.82 -2.97
N HIS A 118 -5.11 14.02 -2.72
CA HIS A 118 -4.32 15.16 -2.29
C HIS A 118 -4.04 15.09 -0.79
N GLU A 119 -2.79 15.27 -0.37
CA GLU A 119 -2.30 15.11 1.00
C GLU A 119 -3.07 15.95 2.01
N HIS A 120 -3.25 17.24 1.75
CA HIS A 120 -3.80 18.15 2.74
C HIS A 120 -5.33 18.20 2.74
N SER A 121 -5.97 18.13 1.57
CA SER A 121 -7.43 18.20 1.47
C SER A 121 -8.11 16.83 1.56
N GLN A 122 -7.35 15.74 1.41
CA GLN A 122 -7.87 14.37 1.32
C GLN A 122 -8.88 14.19 0.17
N GLN A 123 -8.86 15.11 -0.81
CA GLN A 123 -9.72 15.02 -1.99
C GLN A 123 -9.17 13.99 -2.98
N ILE A 124 -10.07 13.21 -3.56
CA ILE A 124 -9.77 12.31 -4.67
C ILE A 124 -9.59 13.15 -5.93
N ILE A 125 -8.49 12.96 -6.65
CA ILE A 125 -8.23 13.61 -7.94
C ILE A 125 -8.33 12.64 -9.12
N ALA A 126 -8.15 11.36 -8.85
CA ALA A 126 -8.26 10.30 -9.85
C ALA A 126 -8.63 8.98 -9.18
N ARG A 127 -9.40 8.14 -9.87
CA ARG A 127 -9.76 6.81 -9.39
C ARG A 127 -9.86 5.78 -10.50
N LEU A 128 -9.75 4.50 -10.14
CA LEU A 128 -10.02 3.40 -11.06
C LEU A 128 -11.48 3.48 -11.56
N PRO A 129 -11.75 2.99 -12.78
CA PRO A 129 -13.11 2.82 -13.27
C PRO A 129 -13.99 2.05 -12.30
N ALA A 130 -15.27 2.39 -12.23
CA ALA A 130 -16.24 1.71 -11.34
C ALA A 130 -16.14 0.16 -11.41
N THR A 131 -16.07 -0.41 -12.62
CA THR A 131 -15.96 -1.87 -12.84
C THR A 131 -14.72 -2.51 -12.23
N ALA A 132 -13.63 -1.75 -12.08
CA ALA A 132 -12.42 -2.20 -11.40
C ALA A 132 -12.52 -1.98 -9.88
N ARG A 133 -13.17 -0.89 -9.44
CA ARG A 133 -13.38 -0.58 -8.02
C ARG A 133 -14.26 -1.61 -7.32
N ASP A 134 -15.31 -2.09 -7.98
CA ASP A 134 -16.23 -3.11 -7.42
C ASP A 134 -15.54 -4.45 -7.11
N ARG A 135 -14.35 -4.68 -7.66
CA ARG A 135 -13.56 -5.91 -7.47
C ARG A 135 -12.45 -5.74 -6.43
N LEU A 136 -12.31 -4.55 -5.85
CA LEU A 136 -11.27 -4.27 -4.88
C LEU A 136 -11.59 -4.94 -3.55
N HIS A 137 -10.61 -5.66 -3.02
CA HIS A 137 -10.69 -6.31 -1.72
C HIS A 137 -9.35 -6.25 -1.01
N TYR A 138 -9.38 -6.21 0.32
CA TYR A 138 -8.21 -6.36 1.16
C TYR A 138 -7.89 -7.83 1.37
N TYR A 139 -6.63 -8.20 1.19
CA TYR A 139 -6.13 -9.54 1.45
C TYR A 139 -4.93 -9.50 2.39
N LEU A 140 -4.75 -10.56 3.18
CA LEU A 140 -3.57 -10.71 4.03
C LEU A 140 -2.34 -10.95 3.16
N LYS A 141 -1.40 -10.01 3.19
CA LYS A 141 -0.16 -10.08 2.42
C LYS A 141 0.97 -10.75 3.20
N ARG A 142 1.03 -10.47 4.51
CA ARG A 142 2.11 -10.97 5.37
C ARG A 142 1.64 -11.03 6.82
N ALA A 143 2.12 -12.04 7.54
CA ALA A 143 1.99 -12.14 8.98
C ALA A 143 3.37 -12.39 9.60
N ASP A 144 3.78 -11.49 10.51
CA ASP A 144 4.93 -11.68 11.38
C ASP A 144 4.40 -12.03 12.77
N VAL A 145 4.61 -13.29 13.17
CA VAL A 145 4.10 -13.85 14.43
C VAL A 145 5.23 -14.52 15.22
N GLY A 146 4.94 -14.94 16.46
CA GLY A 146 5.94 -15.36 17.43
C GLY A 146 6.91 -16.45 16.95
N SER A 147 6.41 -17.50 16.28
CA SER A 147 7.22 -18.61 15.79
C SER A 147 6.98 -18.92 14.31
N ASN A 148 7.98 -19.55 13.68
CA ASN A 148 7.84 -20.05 12.31
C ASN A 148 6.78 -21.15 12.19
N ALA A 149 6.56 -21.95 13.24
CA ALA A 149 5.53 -22.99 13.26
C ALA A 149 4.14 -22.36 13.26
N MET A 150 3.90 -21.39 14.14
CA MET A 150 2.66 -20.62 14.17
C MET A 150 2.40 -19.93 12.83
N ARG A 151 3.41 -19.28 12.24
CA ARG A 151 3.27 -18.66 10.90
C ARG A 151 2.92 -19.67 9.81
N LYS A 152 3.50 -20.86 9.84
CA LYS A 152 3.21 -21.94 8.86
C LYS A 152 1.82 -22.55 9.06
N SER A 153 1.26 -22.45 10.27
CA SER A 153 -0.11 -22.91 10.57
C SER A 153 -1.20 -21.92 10.16
N LEU A 154 -0.82 -20.77 9.58
CA LEU A 154 -1.77 -19.73 9.19
C LEU A 154 -2.76 -20.27 8.15
N VAL A 155 -4.05 -20.13 8.45
CA VAL A 155 -5.14 -20.39 7.52
C VAL A 155 -5.98 -19.12 7.38
N VAL A 156 -6.25 -18.70 6.13
CA VAL A 156 -7.26 -17.67 5.84
C VAL A 156 -8.57 -18.40 5.58
N MET A 157 -9.54 -18.16 6.45
CA MET A 157 -10.85 -18.82 6.42
C MET A 157 -11.72 -18.24 5.31
N THR A 158 -12.83 -18.94 4.99
CA THR A 158 -13.76 -18.52 3.92
C THR A 158 -14.44 -17.18 4.19
N ASP A 159 -14.60 -16.80 5.45
CA ASP A 159 -15.16 -15.51 5.88
C ASP A 159 -14.09 -14.39 5.95
N GLY A 160 -12.84 -14.70 5.57
CA GLY A 160 -11.70 -13.78 5.61
C GLY A 160 -11.01 -13.68 6.97
N SER A 161 -11.49 -14.38 8.01
CA SER A 161 -10.79 -14.45 9.29
C SER A 161 -9.46 -15.18 9.14
N VAL A 162 -8.49 -14.86 10.00
CA VAL A 162 -7.15 -15.48 9.97
C VAL A 162 -6.99 -16.33 11.21
N GLN A 163 -6.76 -17.62 11.02
CA GLN A 163 -6.52 -18.56 12.10
C GLN A 163 -5.03 -18.88 12.22
N PHE A 164 -4.56 -19.00 13.45
CA PHE A 164 -3.29 -19.64 13.79
C PHE A 164 -3.52 -20.80 14.74
N THR A 165 -2.84 -21.91 14.50
CA THR A 165 -2.68 -22.96 15.52
C THR A 165 -1.58 -22.54 16.48
N VAL A 166 -1.87 -22.56 17.78
CA VAL A 166 -0.95 -22.07 18.82
C VAL A 166 -0.58 -23.22 19.74
N THR A 167 0.72 -23.47 19.86
CA THR A 167 1.26 -24.51 20.73
C THR A 167 1.58 -23.98 22.13
N PRO A 168 1.75 -24.86 23.15
CA PRO A 168 2.24 -24.45 24.47
C PRO A 168 3.55 -23.64 24.41
N MET A 169 4.42 -23.93 23.44
CA MET A 169 5.68 -23.19 23.26
C MET A 169 5.44 -21.78 22.71
N ASP A 170 4.47 -21.62 21.80
CA ASP A 170 4.07 -20.31 21.29
C ASP A 170 3.45 -19.43 22.38
N ILE A 171 2.71 -20.03 23.31
CA ILE A 171 2.13 -19.34 24.48
C ILE A 171 3.26 -18.86 25.42
N LYS A 172 4.19 -19.75 25.78
CA LYS A 172 5.34 -19.41 26.64
C LYS A 172 6.22 -18.31 26.04
N HIS A 173 6.39 -18.30 24.72
CA HIS A 173 7.22 -17.35 23.99
C HIS A 173 6.41 -16.33 23.19
N ALA A 174 5.17 -16.06 23.60
CA ALA A 174 4.31 -15.10 22.91
C ALA A 174 5.01 -13.73 22.83
N LYS A 175 4.92 -13.16 21.63
CA LYS A 175 5.51 -11.89 21.23
C LYS A 175 4.45 -11.05 20.52
N ASP A 176 4.80 -9.80 20.25
CA ASP A 176 4.01 -8.95 19.37
C ASP A 176 3.81 -9.62 18.00
N MET A 177 2.66 -9.38 17.41
CA MET A 177 2.29 -9.87 16.08
C MET A 177 1.96 -8.69 15.18
N LEU A 178 2.27 -8.84 13.89
CA LEU A 178 1.95 -7.86 12.86
C LEU A 178 1.28 -8.59 11.71
N LEU A 179 0.08 -8.14 11.33
CA LEU A 179 -0.62 -8.62 10.14
C LEU A 179 -0.73 -7.46 9.15
N GLN A 180 -0.10 -7.62 7.99
CA GLN A 180 -0.12 -6.65 6.91
C GLN A 180 -1.16 -7.05 5.87
N TYR A 181 -2.13 -6.17 5.67
CA TYR A 181 -3.16 -6.29 4.64
C TYR A 181 -2.85 -5.34 3.48
N SER A 182 -3.12 -5.76 2.26
CA SER A 182 -2.95 -4.93 1.06
C SER A 182 -4.23 -4.91 0.25
N ILE A 183 -4.51 -3.77 -0.39
CA ILE A 183 -5.60 -3.68 -1.35
C ILE A 183 -5.21 -4.44 -2.63
N SER A 184 -6.14 -5.21 -3.17
CA SER A 184 -5.98 -5.85 -4.48
C SER A 184 -5.75 -4.80 -5.56
N GLN A 185 -5.11 -5.20 -6.67
CA GLN A 185 -4.86 -4.31 -7.83
C GLN A 185 -4.07 -3.02 -7.53
N PHE A 186 -3.43 -2.88 -6.37
CA PHE A 186 -2.63 -1.67 -6.07
C PHE A 186 -1.54 -1.41 -7.12
N THR A 187 -0.91 -2.47 -7.64
CA THR A 187 0.11 -2.37 -8.70
C THR A 187 -0.49 -1.89 -10.01
N THR A 188 -1.75 -2.24 -10.30
CA THR A 188 -2.48 -1.77 -11.47
C THR A 188 -2.74 -0.28 -11.34
N LEU A 189 -3.28 0.17 -10.20
CA LEU A 189 -3.51 1.60 -9.96
C LEU A 189 -2.20 2.39 -9.99
N ALA A 190 -1.12 1.90 -9.39
CA ALA A 190 0.18 2.59 -9.42
C ALA A 190 0.72 2.78 -10.85
N LYS A 191 0.60 1.74 -11.71
CA LYS A 191 0.98 1.86 -13.13
C LYS A 191 0.06 2.83 -13.86
N SER A 192 -1.26 2.69 -13.72
CA SER A 192 -2.25 3.59 -14.31
C SER A 192 -1.97 5.04 -13.93
N TRP A 193 -1.73 5.30 -12.64
CA TRP A 193 -1.39 6.62 -12.11
C TRP A 193 -0.15 7.20 -12.81
N ILE A 194 0.98 6.51 -12.74
CA ILE A 194 2.23 7.00 -13.33
C ILE A 194 2.07 7.27 -14.83
N THR A 195 1.41 6.40 -15.58
CA THR A 195 1.22 6.61 -17.03
C THR A 195 0.35 7.81 -17.40
N GLN A 196 -0.56 8.24 -16.50
CA GLN A 196 -1.58 9.26 -16.77
C GLN A 196 -1.42 10.53 -15.95
N VAL A 197 -0.46 10.57 -15.02
CA VAL A 197 -0.29 11.66 -14.04
C VAL A 197 -0.24 13.06 -14.67
N HIS A 198 0.48 13.22 -15.80
CA HIS A 198 0.56 14.51 -16.50
C HIS A 198 -0.76 14.92 -17.17
N SER A 199 -1.55 13.95 -17.63
CA SER A 199 -2.91 14.21 -18.12
C SER A 199 -3.81 14.70 -16.98
N VAL A 200 -3.78 14.02 -15.83
CA VAL A 200 -4.55 14.41 -14.65
C VAL A 200 -4.14 15.81 -14.17
N PHE A 201 -2.84 16.04 -14.02
CA PHE A 201 -2.32 17.35 -13.60
C PHE A 201 -2.66 18.47 -14.59
N SER A 202 -2.64 18.20 -15.90
CA SER A 202 -3.03 19.18 -16.91
C SER A 202 -4.52 19.51 -16.84
N GLN A 203 -5.38 18.50 -16.72
CA GLN A 203 -6.84 18.68 -16.62
C GLN A 203 -7.24 19.46 -15.36
N LEU A 204 -6.60 19.16 -14.23
CA LEU A 204 -6.84 19.82 -12.95
C LEU A 204 -6.01 21.10 -12.73
N GLN A 205 -5.20 21.50 -13.72
CA GLN A 205 -4.32 22.68 -13.66
C GLN A 205 -3.36 22.67 -12.44
N ILE A 206 -2.83 21.50 -12.10
CA ILE A 206 -1.91 21.29 -10.98
C ILE A 206 -0.49 21.72 -11.39
N HIS A 207 0.07 22.65 -10.62
CA HIS A 207 1.42 23.15 -10.84
C HIS A 207 2.50 22.19 -10.35
N LYS A 208 3.69 22.26 -10.97
CA LYS A 208 4.82 21.35 -10.76
C LYS A 208 5.31 21.31 -9.31
N ASP A 209 5.26 22.44 -8.61
CA ASP A 209 5.65 22.58 -7.20
C ASP A 209 4.79 21.72 -6.26
N LYS A 210 3.61 21.29 -6.71
CA LYS A 210 2.65 20.50 -5.90
C LYS A 210 2.61 19.02 -6.23
N TRP A 211 3.42 18.54 -7.18
CA TRP A 211 3.34 17.14 -7.64
C TRP A 211 3.55 16.10 -6.52
N ASN A 212 4.32 16.45 -5.50
CA ASN A 212 4.61 15.57 -4.38
C ASN A 212 3.50 15.52 -3.32
N GLU A 213 2.46 16.35 -3.44
CA GLU A 213 1.33 16.43 -2.50
C GLU A 213 0.24 15.39 -2.81
N TYR A 214 0.55 14.36 -3.62
CA TYR A 214 -0.41 13.34 -4.03
C TYR A 214 0.06 11.94 -3.65
N TYR A 215 -0.87 11.16 -3.10
CA TYR A 215 -0.59 9.84 -2.57
C TYR A 215 -1.72 8.85 -2.88
N MET A 216 -1.42 7.56 -2.72
CA MET A 216 -2.41 6.49 -2.78
C MET A 216 -2.40 5.65 -1.51
N HIS A 217 -3.52 4.97 -1.24
CA HIS A 217 -3.61 4.00 -0.17
C HIS A 217 -3.19 2.59 -0.63
N ARG A 218 -2.27 1.95 0.10
CA ARG A 218 -1.81 0.58 -0.20
C ARG A 218 -2.50 -0.48 0.61
N GLY A 219 -2.87 -0.18 1.85
CA GLY A 219 -3.30 -1.19 2.81
C GLY A 219 -3.11 -0.74 4.25
N LEU A 220 -3.28 -1.66 5.19
CA LEU A 220 -3.11 -1.39 6.61
C LEU A 220 -2.31 -2.48 7.30
N GLU A 221 -1.84 -2.18 8.51
CA GLU A 221 -1.20 -3.12 9.41
C GLU A 221 -1.97 -3.17 10.73
N LEU A 222 -2.27 -4.39 11.17
CA LEU A 222 -2.77 -4.65 12.51
C LEU A 222 -1.59 -5.06 13.39
N ASN A 223 -1.26 -4.19 14.34
CA ASN A 223 -0.14 -4.38 15.25
C ASN A 223 -0.64 -4.83 16.62
N PHE A 224 -0.48 -6.11 16.92
CA PHE A 224 -0.88 -6.72 18.19
C PHE A 224 0.28 -6.68 19.18
N LYS A 225 0.14 -5.86 20.22
CA LYS A 225 1.07 -5.77 21.35
C LYS A 225 0.67 -6.73 22.45
N CYS A 226 1.56 -7.68 22.77
CA CYS A 226 1.30 -8.68 23.79
C CYS A 226 1.29 -8.03 25.18
N LYS A 227 0.12 -8.04 25.82
CA LYS A 227 -0.04 -7.69 27.24
C LYS A 227 0.15 -8.97 28.06
N ARG A 228 1.34 -9.14 28.64
CA ARG A 228 1.51 -10.15 29.70
C ARG A 228 0.88 -9.61 30.97
N HIS A 229 -0.31 -10.08 31.28
CA HIS A 229 -0.81 -10.04 32.64
C HIS A 229 -0.48 -11.38 33.31
N HIS A 230 0.14 -11.30 34.48
CA HIS A 230 0.40 -12.36 35.45
C HIS A 230 1.74 -13.10 35.31
N SER A 231 2.62 -12.82 36.27
CA SER A 231 3.50 -13.82 36.87
C SER A 231 2.64 -15.04 37.20
N ARG A 232 2.95 -16.17 36.57
CA ARG A 232 2.31 -17.48 36.75
C ARG A 232 2.04 -17.74 38.25
N PRO A 233 0.83 -18.14 38.69
CA PRO A 233 0.72 -18.99 39.86
C PRO A 233 1.46 -20.29 39.52
N GLN A 234 2.40 -20.69 40.36
CA GLN A 234 3.27 -21.85 40.21
C GLN A 234 2.49 -23.18 40.37
N GLU A 235 1.33 -23.31 39.72
CA GLU A 235 0.52 -24.53 39.73
C GLU A 235 0.16 -24.95 38.31
N ASN A 236 0.26 -26.25 38.11
CA ASN A 236 0.32 -26.94 36.84
C ASN A 236 -1.07 -27.03 36.17
N THR A 237 -1.54 -25.96 35.53
CA THR A 237 -2.53 -26.15 34.45
C THR A 237 -1.76 -26.46 33.16
N ASP A 238 -1.34 -27.71 33.06
CA ASP A 238 -0.56 -28.20 31.92
C ASP A 238 -1.45 -28.27 30.67
N LEU A 239 -1.41 -27.21 29.85
CA LEU A 239 -1.80 -27.30 28.43
C LEU A 239 -1.03 -28.45 27.73
N THR A 240 0.14 -28.81 28.28
CA THR A 240 0.97 -29.95 27.90
C THR A 240 0.39 -31.32 28.27
N SER A 241 -0.59 -31.41 29.18
CA SER A 241 -1.17 -32.68 29.63
C SER A 241 -2.44 -33.07 28.86
N SER A 242 -3.21 -32.09 28.32
CA SER A 242 -4.44 -32.40 27.56
C SER A 242 -4.23 -32.62 26.06
N GLY A 243 -3.09 -32.19 25.49
CA GLY A 243 -2.85 -32.26 24.04
C GLY A 243 -3.82 -31.41 23.20
N ALA A 244 -4.68 -30.60 23.83
CA ALA A 244 -5.69 -29.81 23.14
C ALA A 244 -5.04 -28.65 22.37
N LEU A 245 -5.31 -28.59 21.06
CA LEU A 245 -4.91 -27.48 20.22
C LEU A 245 -5.76 -26.25 20.55
N VAL A 246 -5.09 -25.11 20.63
CA VAL A 246 -5.75 -23.81 20.82
C VAL A 246 -5.54 -22.99 19.56
N TYR A 247 -6.60 -22.34 19.10
CA TYR A 247 -6.60 -21.53 17.90
C TYR A 247 -6.77 -20.06 18.25
N LEU A 248 -5.93 -19.22 17.65
CA LEU A 248 -6.10 -17.77 17.66
C LEU A 248 -6.75 -17.35 16.35
N PHE A 249 -7.90 -16.70 16.44
CA PHE A 249 -8.60 -16.11 15.30
C PHE A 249 -8.45 -14.60 15.32
N ILE A 250 -8.05 -14.03 14.18
CA ILE A 250 -8.09 -12.59 13.90
C ILE A 250 -9.33 -12.34 13.05
N GLN A 251 -10.13 -11.34 13.45
CA GLN A 251 -11.35 -10.99 12.73
C GLN A 251 -11.04 -10.51 11.30
N PRO A 252 -11.94 -10.79 10.34
CA PRO A 252 -11.75 -10.37 8.95
C PRO A 252 -11.65 -8.85 8.86
N ILE A 253 -10.82 -8.35 7.94
CA ILE A 253 -10.80 -6.91 7.60
C ILE A 253 -12.03 -6.59 6.77
N PRO A 254 -12.77 -5.52 7.10
CA PRO A 254 -13.89 -5.07 6.28
C PRO A 254 -13.45 -4.79 4.84
N GLN A 255 -14.25 -5.23 3.90
CA GLN A 255 -14.05 -5.04 2.49
C GLN A 255 -14.65 -3.69 2.03
N PRO A 256 -14.14 -3.10 0.94
CA PRO A 256 -14.66 -1.83 0.42
C PRO A 256 -16.17 -1.88 0.11
N SER A 257 -16.68 -3.05 -0.26
CA SER A 257 -18.08 -3.32 -0.58
C SER A 257 -18.98 -3.56 0.64
N ASP A 258 -18.41 -3.67 1.85
CA ASP A 258 -19.19 -3.96 3.05
C ASP A 258 -20.07 -2.78 3.45
N ASN A 259 -21.21 -3.08 4.09
CA ASN A 259 -22.14 -2.06 4.54
C ASN A 259 -21.67 -1.37 5.84
N GLU A 260 -22.17 -0.17 6.12
CA GLU A 260 -21.79 0.62 7.31
C GLU A 260 -21.96 -0.11 8.64
N GLU A 261 -22.92 -1.03 8.74
CA GLU A 261 -23.15 -1.81 9.95
C GLU A 261 -22.01 -2.80 10.22
N ILE A 262 -21.53 -3.50 9.18
CA ILE A 262 -20.38 -4.41 9.26
C ILE A 262 -19.12 -3.62 9.65
N LEU A 263 -18.88 -2.46 9.02
CA LEU A 263 -17.72 -1.64 9.35
C LEU A 263 -17.78 -1.14 10.80
N ARG A 264 -18.94 -0.69 11.28
CA ARG A 264 -19.12 -0.23 12.66
C ARG A 264 -18.97 -1.36 13.67
N SER A 265 -19.57 -2.52 13.39
CA SER A 265 -19.44 -3.72 14.22
C SER A 265 -17.99 -4.14 14.35
N TRP A 266 -17.25 -4.14 13.24
CA TRP A 266 -15.82 -4.42 13.24
C TRP A 266 -15.02 -3.37 14.01
N ALA A 267 -15.40 -2.08 13.98
CA ALA A 267 -14.78 -1.04 14.80
C ALA A 267 -14.87 -1.40 16.28
N GLU A 268 -16.07 -1.66 16.76
CA GLU A 268 -16.37 -1.79 18.19
C GLU A 268 -15.93 -3.15 18.75
N SER A 269 -15.71 -4.14 17.88
CA SER A 269 -15.34 -5.50 18.27
C SER A 269 -13.88 -5.65 18.71
N THR A 270 -13.64 -6.70 19.50
CA THR A 270 -12.29 -7.23 19.72
C THR A 270 -11.76 -7.81 18.41
N LYS A 271 -10.58 -7.36 17.95
CA LYS A 271 -9.99 -7.79 16.66
C LYS A 271 -9.47 -9.23 16.64
N TYR A 272 -9.50 -9.92 17.78
CA TYR A 272 -9.12 -11.32 17.89
C TYR A 272 -9.96 -12.04 18.94
N PHE A 273 -9.94 -13.37 18.88
CA PHE A 273 -10.47 -14.24 19.92
C PHE A 273 -9.75 -15.60 19.93
N TRP A 274 -9.85 -16.31 21.05
CA TRP A 274 -9.33 -17.66 21.21
C TRP A 274 -10.46 -18.68 21.05
N SER A 275 -10.13 -19.89 20.58
CA SER A 275 -11.07 -21.01 20.48
C SER A 275 -10.35 -22.35 20.61
N PHE A 276 -11.07 -23.37 21.07
CA PHE A 276 -10.67 -24.77 20.90
C PHE A 276 -11.22 -25.38 19.60
N ASP A 277 -12.23 -24.75 19.02
CA ASP A 277 -12.82 -25.16 17.76
C ASP A 277 -11.97 -24.63 16.60
N SER A 278 -11.48 -25.56 15.77
CA SER A 278 -10.75 -25.25 14.54
C SER A 278 -11.59 -24.47 13.52
N SER A 279 -12.92 -24.41 13.65
CA SER A 279 -13.78 -23.59 12.80
C SER A 279 -14.06 -22.19 13.37
N GLY A 280 -13.70 -21.93 14.64
CA GLY A 280 -13.84 -20.62 15.29
C GLY A 280 -15.27 -20.23 15.63
N LYS A 281 -16.24 -21.16 15.59
CA LYS A 281 -17.65 -20.87 15.91
C LYS A 281 -17.87 -20.64 17.40
N GLU A 282 -17.04 -21.23 18.24
CA GLU A 282 -17.13 -21.12 19.69
C GLU A 282 -16.01 -20.27 20.26
N LYS A 283 -16.35 -19.05 20.68
CA LYS A 283 -15.39 -18.15 21.34
C LYS A 283 -15.11 -18.64 22.76
N MET A 284 -13.83 -18.78 23.09
CA MET A 284 -13.36 -19.09 24.43
C MET A 284 -13.69 -17.94 25.40
N SER A 285 -14.16 -18.29 26.59
CA SER A 285 -14.41 -17.31 27.65
C SER A 285 -13.11 -16.71 28.20
N GLN A 286 -13.16 -15.49 28.71
CA GLN A 286 -11.98 -14.84 29.29
C GLN A 286 -11.44 -15.60 30.51
N ALA A 287 -12.30 -16.20 31.33
CA ALA A 287 -11.88 -17.01 32.47
C ALA A 287 -11.07 -18.24 32.03
N MET A 288 -11.50 -18.90 30.94
CA MET A 288 -10.76 -20.02 30.35
C MET A 288 -9.46 -19.55 29.70
N GLN A 289 -9.46 -18.40 29.02
CA GLN A 289 -8.23 -17.82 28.48
C GLN A 289 -7.17 -17.58 29.57
N VAL A 290 -7.60 -17.06 30.73
CA VAL A 290 -6.73 -16.81 31.89
C VAL A 290 -6.27 -18.11 32.54
N SER A 291 -7.15 -19.10 32.73
CA SER A 291 -6.78 -20.38 33.35
C SER A 291 -5.75 -21.17 32.54
N LEU A 292 -5.76 -21.00 31.21
CA LEU A 292 -4.81 -21.60 30.27
C LEU A 292 -3.53 -20.76 30.07
N GLY A 293 -3.45 -19.57 30.69
CA GLY A 293 -2.32 -18.66 30.55
C GLY A 293 -2.13 -18.12 29.12
N LEU A 294 -3.19 -18.05 28.33
CA LEU A 294 -3.12 -17.56 26.95
C LEU A 294 -2.85 -16.04 26.93
N PRO A 295 -2.01 -15.56 26.00
CA PRO A 295 -1.67 -14.14 25.96
C PRO A 295 -2.89 -13.30 25.57
N SER A 296 -2.93 -12.10 26.14
CA SER A 296 -3.84 -11.04 25.70
C SER A 296 -3.07 -10.04 24.85
N PHE A 297 -3.76 -9.45 23.88
CA PHE A 297 -3.19 -8.43 23.00
C PHE A 297 -3.99 -7.13 23.10
N THR A 298 -3.27 -6.03 23.09
CA THR A 298 -3.79 -4.77 22.54
C THR A 298 -3.49 -4.68 21.07
N PHE A 299 -4.24 -3.89 20.32
CA PHE A 299 -3.96 -3.66 18.92
C PHE A 299 -3.85 -2.17 18.60
N THR A 300 -3.12 -1.87 17.53
CA THR A 300 -3.12 -0.57 16.85
C THR A 300 -3.28 -0.79 15.35
N ILE A 301 -3.82 0.21 14.67
CA ILE A 301 -3.99 0.18 13.22
C ILE A 301 -3.07 1.24 12.63
N ASP A 302 -2.21 0.82 11.73
CA ASP A 302 -1.35 1.70 10.95
C ASP A 302 -1.77 1.63 9.47
N VAL A 303 -1.99 2.78 8.86
CA VAL A 303 -2.37 2.88 7.45
C VAL A 303 -1.14 3.14 6.60
N ASN A 304 -1.05 2.45 5.45
CA ASN A 304 0.06 2.58 4.52
C ASN A 304 -0.31 3.47 3.34
N TYR A 305 0.48 4.52 3.17
CA TYR A 305 0.38 5.45 2.06
C TYR A 305 1.61 5.35 1.16
N LEU A 306 1.42 5.66 -0.11
CA LEU A 306 2.49 5.72 -1.10
C LEU A 306 2.39 7.04 -1.85
N ASP A 307 3.47 7.80 -1.86
CA ASP A 307 3.63 8.94 -2.76
C ASP A 307 4.78 8.68 -3.74
N TRP A 308 4.94 9.55 -4.73
CA TRP A 308 6.08 9.53 -5.63
C TRP A 308 6.82 10.85 -5.57
N ASP A 309 8.13 10.76 -5.71
CA ASP A 309 8.97 11.92 -5.91
C ASP A 309 8.80 12.49 -7.32
N GLN A 310 9.01 13.80 -7.45
CA GLN A 310 8.99 14.52 -8.72
C GLN A 310 9.82 13.84 -9.82
N SER A 311 10.95 13.22 -9.45
CA SER A 311 11.79 12.46 -10.37
C SER A 311 11.07 11.31 -11.07
N ALA A 312 10.10 10.64 -10.43
CA ALA A 312 9.29 9.61 -11.07
C ALA A 312 8.36 10.19 -12.15
N TYR A 313 7.79 11.37 -11.88
CA TYR A 313 6.95 12.08 -12.85
C TYR A 313 7.77 12.65 -14.01
N GLU A 314 9.00 13.09 -13.77
CA GLU A 314 9.92 13.48 -14.84
C GLU A 314 10.35 12.28 -15.69
N ALA A 315 10.67 11.14 -15.06
CA ALA A 315 11.04 9.92 -15.76
C ALA A 315 9.92 9.38 -16.67
N ILE A 316 8.66 9.43 -16.22
CA ILE A 316 7.55 9.01 -17.09
C ILE A 316 7.30 10.02 -18.22
N LYS A 317 7.58 11.31 -18.01
CA LYS A 317 7.50 12.30 -19.08
C LYS A 317 8.51 12.01 -20.19
N MET A 318 9.74 11.63 -19.84
CA MET A 318 10.74 11.18 -20.83
C MET A 318 10.23 10.00 -21.66
N LEU A 319 9.43 9.12 -21.05
CA LEU A 319 8.82 7.99 -21.76
C LEU A 319 7.71 8.41 -22.72
N HIS A 320 6.89 9.40 -22.36
CA HIS A 320 5.94 10.03 -23.30
C HIS A 320 6.68 10.64 -24.49
N ASP A 321 7.73 11.44 -24.22
CA ASP A 321 8.51 12.12 -25.25
C ASP A 321 9.19 11.13 -26.21
N TYR A 322 9.72 10.01 -25.69
CA TYR A 322 10.36 8.94 -26.46
C TYR A 322 9.42 8.28 -27.47
N TYR A 323 8.15 8.08 -27.10
CA TYR A 323 7.12 7.54 -28.00
C TYR A 323 6.37 8.61 -28.79
N HIS A 324 6.76 9.87 -28.67
CA HIS A 324 6.07 11.03 -29.27
C HIS A 324 4.59 11.12 -28.85
N PHE A 325 4.26 10.66 -27.64
CA PHE A 325 2.94 10.85 -27.06
C PHE A 325 2.83 12.22 -26.40
N ASP A 326 1.67 12.85 -26.56
CA ASP A 326 1.35 14.03 -25.77
C ASP A 326 1.10 13.60 -24.31
N SER A 327 1.97 14.05 -23.40
CA SER A 327 1.89 13.75 -21.97
C SER A 327 0.57 14.18 -21.30
N THR A 328 -0.20 15.08 -21.94
CA THR A 328 -1.51 15.50 -21.45
C THR A 328 -2.64 14.53 -21.83
N THR A 329 -2.33 13.45 -22.55
CA THR A 329 -3.28 12.42 -23.00
C THR A 329 -3.07 11.09 -22.28
N THR A 330 -3.97 10.14 -22.52
CA THR A 330 -3.89 8.77 -21.97
C THR A 330 -3.13 7.78 -22.86
N ALA A 331 -2.55 8.23 -23.99
CA ALA A 331 -2.01 7.37 -25.03
C ALA A 331 -0.96 6.36 -24.53
N LEU A 332 -0.10 6.77 -23.60
CA LEU A 332 0.88 5.85 -23.00
C LEU A 332 0.19 4.73 -22.21
N ALA A 333 -0.85 5.05 -21.43
CA ALA A 333 -1.60 4.06 -20.67
C ALA A 333 -2.30 3.06 -21.58
N ASP A 334 -2.94 3.54 -22.66
CA ASP A 334 -3.58 2.71 -23.68
C ASP A 334 -2.57 1.78 -24.35
N SER A 335 -1.37 2.30 -24.68
CA SER A 335 -0.31 1.52 -25.35
C SER A 335 0.18 0.32 -24.53
N VAL A 336 0.06 0.38 -23.20
CA VAL A 336 0.47 -0.70 -22.30
C VAL A 336 -0.71 -1.40 -21.61
N GLY A 337 -1.94 -1.13 -22.06
CA GLY A 337 -3.16 -1.74 -21.53
C GLY A 337 -3.43 -1.44 -20.05
N CYS A 338 -3.02 -0.25 -19.56
CA CYS A 338 -3.38 0.19 -18.21
C CYS A 338 -4.81 0.76 -18.20
N PRO A 339 -5.63 0.49 -17.17
CA PRO A 339 -6.94 1.12 -17.02
C PRO A 339 -6.84 2.65 -17.04
N ILE A 340 -7.71 3.28 -17.80
CA ILE A 340 -7.85 4.74 -17.82
C ILE A 340 -8.51 5.20 -16.51
N LEU A 341 -7.91 6.18 -15.86
CA LEU A 341 -8.41 6.71 -14.59
C LEU A 341 -9.55 7.70 -14.84
N GLU A 342 -10.57 7.61 -14.00
CA GLU A 342 -11.61 8.65 -13.89
C GLU A 342 -10.97 9.85 -13.16
N VAL A 343 -10.82 10.98 -13.85
CA VAL A 343 -10.39 12.23 -13.22
C VAL A 343 -11.59 12.83 -12.48
N VAL A 344 -11.42 13.09 -11.18
CA VAL A 344 -12.48 13.63 -10.33
C VAL A 344 -12.22 15.12 -10.17
N GLY A 345 -13.16 15.95 -10.64
CA GLY A 345 -13.10 17.39 -10.49
C GLY A 345 -13.69 17.87 -9.15
N ASP A 346 -13.50 19.14 -8.82
CA ASP A 346 -14.09 19.75 -7.60
C ASP A 346 -15.63 19.65 -7.54
N ASP A 347 -16.30 19.45 -8.68
CA ASP A 347 -17.76 19.45 -8.79
C ASP A 347 -18.42 18.12 -8.37
N ASP A 348 -17.70 17.00 -8.36
CA ASP A 348 -18.27 15.66 -8.11
C ASP A 348 -18.48 15.34 -6.62
N TRP A 349 -18.10 16.24 -5.72
CA TRP A 349 -18.17 16.02 -4.27
C TRP A 349 -19.55 16.30 -3.66
N PHE A 350 -20.44 16.98 -4.38
CA PHE A 350 -21.76 17.36 -3.85
C PHE A 350 -22.81 16.24 -3.91
N GLU A 351 -22.52 15.12 -4.58
CA GLU A 351 -23.47 14.01 -4.71
C GLU A 351 -23.25 12.86 -3.71
N GLU A 352 -22.09 12.78 -3.04
CA GLU A 352 -21.73 11.60 -2.23
C GLU A 352 -21.67 11.83 -0.71
N LEU A 353 -21.93 13.06 -0.25
CA LEU A 353 -22.19 13.34 1.16
C LEU A 353 -23.68 13.56 1.40
N ASP A 354 -24.39 12.46 1.67
CA ASP A 354 -25.65 12.56 2.39
C ASP A 354 -25.42 13.35 3.69
N ALA A 355 -26.16 14.46 3.77
CA ALA A 355 -26.02 15.45 4.82
C ALA A 355 -26.19 14.82 6.21
N PRO A 356 -25.36 15.20 7.21
CA PRO A 356 -25.69 14.88 8.59
C PRO A 356 -27.02 15.56 8.94
N GLU A 357 -28.04 14.75 9.23
CA GLU A 357 -29.24 15.18 9.94
C GLU A 357 -28.81 15.76 11.29
N THR A 358 -28.53 17.06 11.34
CA THR A 358 -28.57 17.96 12.51
C THR A 358 -27.92 19.32 12.18
N LEU A 359 -28.45 20.03 11.18
CA LEU A 359 -28.24 21.48 11.07
C LEU A 359 -29.59 22.15 10.78
N PRO A 360 -29.99 23.19 11.54
CA PRO A 360 -31.26 23.89 11.31
C PRO A 360 -31.30 24.41 9.87
N LYS A 361 -32.36 24.05 9.13
CA LYS A 361 -32.58 24.35 7.69
C LYS A 361 -32.42 25.84 7.33
N THR A 362 -32.44 26.75 8.30
CA THR A 362 -32.26 28.19 8.12
C THR A 362 -30.79 28.64 8.00
N LYS A 363 -29.81 27.91 8.55
CA LYS A 363 -28.38 28.26 8.39
C LYS A 363 -27.76 27.70 7.10
N LEU A 364 -28.31 26.60 6.57
CA LEU A 364 -27.84 25.96 5.33
C LEU A 364 -28.17 26.80 4.10
N THR A 365 -29.34 27.45 4.05
CA THR A 365 -29.73 28.35 2.95
C THR A 365 -28.89 29.63 2.94
N GLY A 366 -28.55 30.17 4.11
CA GLY A 366 -27.68 31.34 4.23
C GLY A 366 -26.27 31.09 3.69
N LEU A 367 -25.66 29.97 4.06
CA LEU A 367 -24.35 29.56 3.54
C LEU A 367 -24.40 29.28 2.04
N LYS A 368 -25.38 28.50 1.54
CA LYS A 368 -25.53 28.26 0.09
C LYS A 368 -25.67 29.57 -0.71
N HIS A 369 -26.37 30.56 -0.16
CA HIS A 369 -26.54 31.85 -0.84
C HIS A 369 -25.26 32.70 -0.84
N ILE A 370 -24.45 32.61 0.22
CA ILE A 370 -23.15 33.29 0.34
C ILE A 370 -22.12 32.65 -0.61
N TRP A 371 -22.05 31.32 -0.69
CA TRP A 371 -21.16 30.60 -1.60
C TRP A 371 -21.55 30.78 -3.07
N LYS A 372 -22.85 30.81 -3.39
CA LYS A 372 -23.34 31.15 -4.75
C LYS A 372 -22.98 32.59 -5.15
N LYS A 373 -23.05 33.56 -4.21
CA LYS A 373 -22.59 34.93 -4.43
C LYS A 373 -21.07 35.01 -4.63
N MET A 374 -20.28 34.21 -3.91
CA MET A 374 -18.82 34.16 -4.09
C MET A 374 -18.43 33.55 -5.43
N GLY A 375 -19.07 32.45 -5.85
CA GLY A 375 -18.85 31.83 -7.16
C GLY A 375 -19.21 32.75 -8.33
N GLN A 376 -20.36 33.46 -8.24
CA GLN A 376 -20.74 34.44 -9.26
C GLN A 376 -19.78 35.64 -9.32
N LYS A 377 -19.25 36.09 -8.17
CA LYS A 377 -18.27 37.20 -8.10
C LYS A 377 -16.91 36.79 -8.68
N MET A 378 -16.47 35.54 -8.50
CA MET A 378 -15.26 35.01 -9.12
C MET A 378 -15.40 34.86 -10.65
N GLN A 379 -16.54 34.40 -11.16
CA GLN A 379 -16.78 34.32 -12.60
C GLN A 379 -16.88 35.71 -13.27
N LEU A 380 -17.46 36.71 -12.60
CA LEU A 380 -17.48 38.09 -13.06
C LEU A 380 -16.07 38.71 -13.13
N ASN A 381 -15.21 38.42 -12.15
CA ASN A 381 -13.81 38.85 -12.14
C ASN A 381 -12.94 38.17 -13.21
N GLN A 382 -13.24 36.93 -13.57
CA GLN A 382 -12.57 36.25 -14.70
C GLN A 382 -13.02 36.81 -16.06
N ARG A 383 -14.31 37.16 -16.21
CA ARG A 383 -14.83 37.80 -17.45
C ARG A 383 -14.33 39.23 -17.63
N SER A 384 -14.17 40.01 -16.56
CA SER A 384 -13.60 41.36 -16.64
C SER A 384 -12.10 41.34 -16.96
N LYS A 385 -11.34 40.37 -16.43
CA LYS A 385 -9.93 40.15 -16.82
C LYS A 385 -9.78 39.71 -18.28
N LYS A 386 -10.67 38.88 -18.82
CA LYS A 386 -10.66 38.50 -20.26
C LYS A 386 -10.98 39.67 -21.20
N LYS A 387 -11.82 40.63 -20.79
CA LYS A 387 -12.15 41.82 -21.61
C LYS A 387 -11.09 42.93 -21.57
N GLY A 388 -10.16 42.91 -20.61
CA GLY A 388 -9.05 43.86 -20.54
C GLY A 388 -7.82 43.49 -21.37
N ILE A 389 -7.80 42.29 -21.98
CA ILE A 389 -6.66 41.77 -22.77
C ILE A 389 -6.92 41.88 -24.29
N GLN A 390 -8.09 42.38 -24.70
CA GLN A 390 -8.35 42.82 -26.07
C GLN A 390 -8.54 44.34 -26.09
N LYS A 391 -7.42 45.07 -25.99
CA LYS A 391 -7.26 46.40 -26.57
C LYS A 391 -5.80 46.68 -26.84
#